data_AF-A0A328SFT4-F1
#
_entry.id   AF-A0A328SFT4-F1
#
_cell.length_a   1.000
_cell.length_b   1.000
_cell.length_c   1.000
_cell.angle_alpha   90.00
_cell.angle_beta   90.00
_cell.angle_gamma   90.00
#
_symmetry.space_group_name_H-M   'P 1'
#
loop_
_entity.id
_entity.type
_entity.pdbx_description
1 polymer ?
#
loop_
_entity_poly.entity_id
_entity_poly.type
_entity_poly.pdbx_seq_one_letter_code
_entity_poly.pdbx_strand_id
1 'polypeptide(L)'
;MNNSVCAVVVTYNRKELLVKCIDSLINQSLNVDAIYIVDNDSTDNTPELLSDYGFITSLPPVNCESRWSCDDEYENIHIKYIKLPENMGGAGGFYEAVKEAYLDEYDWVWIMDDDAFPTEDCLKELSPYYDLEDTVA
;
A
#
# COMPACT_ATOMS: atom_id res chain seq x y z
N MET A 1 2.89 -12.44 18.79
CA MET A 1 2.76 -11.64 17.58
C MET A 1 1.31 -11.73 17.16
N ASN A 2 0.71 -10.61 16.75
CA ASN A 2 -0.67 -10.62 16.25
C ASN A 2 -0.71 -10.99 14.76
N ASN A 3 0.45 -11.17 14.13
CA ASN A 3 0.67 -11.43 12.71
C ASN A 3 0.04 -10.36 11.83
N SER A 4 0.12 -9.10 12.28
CA SER A 4 -0.42 -7.97 11.51
C SER A 4 0.32 -7.79 10.20
N VAL A 5 -0.42 -7.63 9.10
CA VAL A 5 0.12 -7.54 7.74
C VAL A 5 -0.16 -6.16 7.15
N CYS A 6 0.90 -5.46 6.76
CA CYS A 6 0.82 -4.26 5.94
C CYS A 6 1.20 -4.61 4.49
N ALA A 7 0.25 -4.52 3.57
CA ALA A 7 0.55 -4.56 2.14
C ALA A 7 1.13 -3.21 1.70
N VAL A 8 2.26 -3.22 1.00
CA VAL A 8 2.90 -2.00 0.48
C VAL A 8 2.91 -2.02 -1.03
N VAL A 9 2.41 -0.93 -1.63
CA VAL A 9 2.28 -0.78 -3.08
C VAL A 9 2.91 0.55 -3.50
N VAL A 10 3.77 0.52 -4.51
CA VAL A 10 4.35 1.72 -5.11
C VAL A 10 3.73 1.94 -6.49
N THR A 11 3.30 3.17 -6.76
CA THR A 11 2.69 3.54 -8.04
C THR A 11 3.34 4.77 -8.67
N TYR A 12 3.33 4.80 -10.00
CA TYR A 12 3.70 5.97 -10.79
C TYR A 12 2.93 5.97 -12.11
N ASN A 13 1.95 6.86 -12.25
CA ASN A 13 1.15 7.05 -13.46
C ASN A 13 0.42 5.78 -13.96
N ARG A 14 -0.13 4.99 -13.04
CA ARG A 14 -0.80 3.71 -13.32
C ARG A 14 -2.08 3.52 -12.49
N LYS A 15 -2.80 4.61 -12.20
CA LYS A 15 -3.97 4.64 -11.30
C LYS A 15 -5.03 3.53 -11.52
N GLU A 16 -5.29 3.14 -12.77
CA GLU A 16 -6.28 2.10 -13.09
C GLU A 16 -5.83 0.69 -12.70
N LEU A 17 -4.51 0.43 -12.73
CA LEU A 17 -3.93 -0.83 -12.26
C LEU A 17 -3.86 -0.81 -10.73
N LEU A 18 -3.44 0.33 -10.16
CA LEU A 18 -3.43 0.53 -8.72
C LEU A 18 -4.78 0.24 -8.07
N VAL A 19 -5.89 0.78 -8.62
CA VAL A 19 -7.23 0.50 -8.09
C VAL A 19 -7.54 -0.99 -8.13
N LYS A 20 -7.21 -1.70 -9.22
CA LYS A 20 -7.40 -3.16 -9.30
C LYS A 20 -6.53 -3.92 -8.30
N CYS A 21 -5.32 -3.44 -8.05
CA CYS A 21 -4.42 -4.00 -7.04
C CYS A 21 -5.03 -3.83 -5.64
N ILE A 22 -5.47 -2.62 -5.28
CA ILE A 22 -6.17 -2.34 -4.01
C ILE A 22 -7.42 -3.22 -3.89
N ASP A 23 -8.25 -3.30 -4.93
CA ASP A 23 -9.43 -4.18 -4.96
C ASP A 23 -9.06 -5.64 -4.67
N SER A 24 -7.95 -6.14 -5.21
CA SER A 24 -7.50 -7.52 -4.94
C SER A 24 -6.98 -7.73 -3.50
N LEU A 25 -6.44 -6.67 -2.88
CA LEU A 25 -5.96 -6.68 -1.50
C LEU A 25 -7.10 -6.63 -0.48
N ILE A 26 -8.09 -5.76 -0.70
CA ILE A 26 -9.26 -5.65 0.21
C ILE A 26 -10.16 -6.90 0.15
N ASN A 27 -10.15 -7.63 -0.97
CA ASN A 27 -10.94 -8.85 -1.17
C ASN A 27 -10.18 -10.14 -0.83
N GLN A 28 -9.05 -10.08 -0.11
CA GLN A 28 -8.41 -11.30 0.38
C GLN A 28 -9.32 -12.02 1.39
N SER A 29 -9.32 -13.36 1.37
CA SER A 29 -10.09 -14.17 2.33
C SER A 29 -9.50 -14.13 3.76
N LEU A 30 -8.20 -13.85 3.85
CA LEU A 30 -7.52 -13.38 5.06
C LEU A 30 -7.21 -11.90 4.84
N ASN A 31 -7.85 -11.02 5.62
CA ASN A 31 -7.69 -9.58 5.46
C ASN A 31 -6.26 -9.13 5.80
N VAL A 32 -5.78 -8.14 5.06
CA VAL A 32 -4.65 -7.31 5.50
C VAL A 32 -5.11 -6.33 6.59
N ASP A 33 -4.21 -5.94 7.48
CA ASP A 33 -4.47 -4.92 8.50
C ASP A 33 -4.27 -3.51 7.93
N ALA A 34 -3.40 -3.37 6.93
CA ALA A 34 -3.13 -2.09 6.27
C ALA A 34 -2.73 -2.22 4.81
N ILE A 35 -2.98 -1.15 4.06
CA ILE A 35 -2.48 -0.96 2.68
C ILE A 35 -1.79 0.40 2.62
N TYR A 36 -0.49 0.39 2.38
CA TYR A 36 0.33 1.60 2.25
C TYR A 36 0.63 1.83 0.77
N ILE A 37 0.14 2.96 0.27
CA ILE A 37 0.25 3.35 -1.13
C ILE A 37 1.27 4.48 -1.22
N VAL A 38 2.40 4.23 -1.87
CA VAL A 38 3.40 5.26 -2.17
C VAL A 38 3.22 5.72 -3.60
N ASP A 39 2.67 6.92 -3.77
CA ASP A 39 2.63 7.61 -5.04
C ASP A 39 3.96 8.34 -5.28
N ASN A 40 4.73 7.78 -6.20
CA ASN A 40 6.08 8.19 -6.55
C ASN A 40 6.08 9.34 -7.58
N ASP A 41 5.34 10.40 -7.27
CA ASP A 41 5.17 11.62 -8.09
C ASP A 41 4.32 11.46 -9.37
N SER A 42 3.23 10.69 -9.31
CA SER A 42 2.23 10.61 -10.37
C SER A 42 1.58 11.96 -10.71
N THR A 43 1.27 12.14 -11.99
CA THR A 43 0.65 13.32 -12.60
C THR A 43 -0.63 12.97 -13.36
N ASP A 44 -1.15 11.76 -13.17
CA ASP A 44 -2.29 11.19 -13.90
C ASP A 44 -3.63 11.29 -13.15
N ASN A 45 -3.70 12.11 -12.10
CA ASN A 45 -4.82 12.20 -11.16
C ASN A 45 -5.06 10.91 -10.34
N THR A 46 -3.98 10.22 -9.97
CA THR A 46 -4.02 9.10 -9.02
C THR A 46 -4.75 9.45 -7.71
N PRO A 47 -4.41 10.53 -6.98
CA PRO A 47 -5.06 10.80 -5.69
C PRO A 47 -6.55 11.11 -5.83
N GLU A 48 -6.98 11.79 -6.90
CA GLU A 48 -8.40 12.03 -7.17
C GLU A 48 -9.15 10.73 -7.40
N LEU A 49 -8.57 9.79 -8.17
CA LEU A 49 -9.20 8.49 -8.38
C LEU A 49 -9.31 7.70 -7.07
N LEU A 50 -8.26 7.69 -6.24
CA LEU A 50 -8.32 7.05 -4.92
C LEU A 50 -9.40 7.68 -4.03
N SER A 51 -9.57 9.00 -4.11
CA SER A 51 -10.63 9.71 -3.38
C SER A 51 -12.03 9.40 -3.89
N ASP A 52 -12.21 9.28 -5.21
CA ASP A 52 -13.49 8.89 -5.83
C ASP A 52 -13.95 7.49 -5.39
N TYR A 53 -13.01 6.56 -5.18
CA TYR A 53 -13.27 5.22 -4.63
C TYR A 53 -13.46 5.21 -3.11
N GLY A 54 -13.16 6.32 -2.43
CA GLY A 54 -13.24 6.46 -0.97
C GLY A 54 -12.06 5.85 -0.22
N PHE A 55 -10.96 5.50 -0.90
CA PHE A 55 -9.76 4.99 -0.25
C PHE A 55 -9.01 6.06 0.54
N ILE A 56 -9.08 7.32 0.08
CA ILE A 56 -8.52 8.48 0.79
C ILE A 56 -9.54 9.62 0.90
N THR A 57 -9.50 10.36 2.00
CA THR A 57 -10.42 11.51 2.22
C THR A 57 -9.76 12.87 2.03
N SER A 58 -8.43 12.89 2.01
CA SER A 58 -7.62 14.11 1.83
C SER A 58 -6.78 14.01 0.56
N LEU A 59 -6.64 15.13 -0.16
CA LEU A 59 -5.80 15.20 -1.36
C LEU A 59 -4.46 15.87 -1.04
N PRO A 60 -3.36 15.45 -1.70
CA PRO A 60 -2.10 16.14 -1.61
C PRO A 60 -2.21 17.58 -2.15
N PRO A 61 -1.37 18.51 -1.70
CA PRO A 61 -1.31 19.86 -2.25
C PRO A 61 -0.90 19.83 -3.74
N VAL A 62 -1.45 20.74 -4.54
CA VAL A 62 -1.25 20.84 -6.00
C VAL A 62 0.24 20.93 -6.40
N ASN A 63 1.09 21.45 -5.52
CA ASN A 63 2.54 21.45 -5.66
C ASN A 63 3.15 20.85 -4.40
N CYS A 64 3.35 19.53 -4.42
CA CYS A 64 3.89 18.78 -3.29
C CYS A 64 5.42 18.93 -3.24
N GLU A 65 5.93 20.05 -2.75
CA GLU A 65 7.38 20.32 -2.65
C GLU A 65 8.09 19.44 -1.58
N SER A 66 7.31 18.84 -0.69
CA SER A 66 7.77 17.93 0.35
C SER A 66 6.90 16.68 0.37
N ARG A 67 7.42 15.59 0.97
CA ARG A 67 6.62 14.40 1.28
C ARG A 67 5.32 14.81 1.99
N TRP A 68 4.20 14.29 1.53
CA TRP A 68 2.89 14.44 2.15
C TRP A 68 2.28 13.06 2.39
N SER A 69 1.46 12.92 3.43
CA SER A 69 0.72 11.68 3.65
C SER A 69 -0.60 11.95 4.35
N CYS A 70 -1.55 11.04 4.15
CA CYS A 70 -2.77 10.94 4.94
C CYS A 70 -3.02 9.49 5.37
N ASP A 71 -3.79 9.35 6.44
CA ASP A 71 -4.21 8.10 7.04
C ASP A 71 -5.74 8.09 7.03
N ASP A 72 -6.32 7.02 6.50
CA ASP A 72 -7.74 6.80 6.31
C ASP A 72 -8.09 5.35 6.68
N GLU A 73 -9.38 5.02 6.77
CA GLU A 73 -9.84 3.66 7.06
C GLU A 73 -10.89 3.23 6.03
N TYR A 74 -10.70 2.05 5.45
CA TYR A 74 -11.63 1.45 4.49
C TYR A 74 -11.97 0.03 4.95
N GLU A 75 -13.23 -0.23 5.31
CA GLU A 75 -13.71 -1.55 5.77
C GLU A 75 -12.87 -2.18 6.91
N ASN A 76 -12.41 -1.35 7.87
CA ASN A 76 -11.49 -1.71 8.97
C ASN A 76 -10.04 -2.01 8.53
N ILE A 77 -9.67 -1.68 7.30
CA ILE A 77 -8.29 -1.72 6.80
C ILE A 77 -7.72 -0.31 6.89
N HIS A 78 -6.55 -0.17 7.52
CA HIS A 78 -5.85 1.10 7.57
C HIS A 78 -5.24 1.43 6.20
N ILE A 79 -5.62 2.56 5.60
CA ILE A 79 -5.06 3.04 4.34
C ILE A 79 -4.14 4.22 4.63
N LYS A 80 -2.85 4.08 4.32
CA LYS A 80 -1.92 5.22 4.35
C LYS A 80 -1.51 5.53 2.92
N TYR A 81 -1.78 6.75 2.47
CA TYR A 81 -1.31 7.23 1.18
C TYR A 81 -0.18 8.23 1.37
N ILE A 82 0.94 8.01 0.69
CA ILE A 82 2.16 8.80 0.78
C ILE A 82 2.47 9.36 -0.60
N LYS A 83 2.46 10.67 -0.73
CA LYS A 83 2.90 11.39 -1.94
C LYS A 83 4.35 11.82 -1.79
N LEU A 84 5.21 11.35 -2.68
CA LEU A 84 6.60 11.80 -2.77
C LEU A 84 6.70 13.05 -3.66
N PRO A 85 7.64 13.97 -3.36
CA PRO A 85 7.81 15.23 -4.10
C PRO A 85 8.49 15.04 -5.48
N GLU A 86 9.11 13.89 -5.70
CA GLU A 86 9.72 13.52 -6.98
C GLU A 86 9.73 11.99 -7.13
N ASN A 87 9.88 11.51 -8.36
CA ASN A 87 10.02 10.08 -8.62
C ASN A 87 11.42 9.60 -8.20
N MET A 88 11.48 8.84 -7.11
CA MET A 88 12.72 8.29 -6.53
C MET A 88 13.05 6.88 -7.07
N GLY A 89 12.37 6.43 -8.13
CA GLY A 89 12.40 5.06 -8.63
C GLY A 89 11.68 4.06 -7.70
N GLY A 90 11.52 2.82 -8.15
CA GLY A 90 10.78 1.79 -7.38
C GLY A 90 11.40 1.50 -6.00
N ALA A 91 12.73 1.39 -5.94
CA ALA A 91 13.43 1.16 -4.68
C ALA A 91 13.25 2.31 -3.67
N GLY A 92 13.20 3.57 -4.14
CA GLY A 92 12.93 4.73 -3.29
C GLY A 92 11.51 4.71 -2.72
N GLY A 93 10.52 4.38 -3.56
CA GLY A 93 9.14 4.21 -3.10
C GLY A 93 8.97 3.09 -2.08
N PHE A 94 9.55 1.91 -2.35
CA PHE A 94 9.47 0.77 -1.42
C PHE A 94 10.23 1.04 -0.12
N TYR A 95 11.35 1.77 -0.18
CA TYR A 95 12.06 2.21 1.04
C TYR A 95 11.14 3.00 1.96
N GLU A 96 10.42 4.00 1.43
CA GLU A 96 9.48 4.80 2.22
C GLU A 96 8.33 3.96 2.77
N ALA A 97 7.75 3.06 1.97
CA ALA A 97 6.65 2.21 2.41
C ALA A 97 7.06 1.25 3.54
N VAL A 98 8.16 0.53 3.35
CA VAL A 98 8.67 -0.45 4.34
C VAL A 98 9.12 0.24 5.61
N LYS A 99 9.75 1.42 5.51
CA LYS A 99 10.14 2.22 6.66
C LYS A 99 8.93 2.63 7.49
N GLU A 100 7.85 3.10 6.84
CA GLU A 100 6.63 3.48 7.56
C GLU A 100 5.96 2.27 8.20
N ALA A 101 5.79 1.16 7.47
CA ALA A 101 5.22 -0.06 8.02
C ALA A 101 6.02 -0.59 9.23
N TYR A 102 7.36 -0.49 9.18
CA TYR A 102 8.21 -0.84 10.32
C TYR A 102 8.02 0.11 11.51
N LEU A 103 7.95 1.43 11.26
CA LEU A 103 7.73 2.42 12.32
C LEU A 103 6.35 2.30 12.98
N ASP A 104 5.36 1.85 12.22
CA ASP A 104 4.00 1.57 12.68
C ASP A 104 3.86 0.15 13.28
N GLU A 105 4.98 -0.55 13.47
CA GLU A 105 5.10 -1.82 14.20
C GLU A 105 4.24 -2.98 13.63
N TYR A 106 4.07 -3.05 12.30
CA TYR A 106 3.47 -4.23 11.66
C TYR A 106 4.40 -5.43 11.75
N ASP A 107 3.83 -6.62 12.01
CA ASP A 107 4.60 -7.88 12.12
C ASP A 107 5.13 -8.33 10.75
N TRP A 108 4.36 -8.12 9.68
CA TRP A 108 4.69 -8.52 8.30
C TRP A 108 4.47 -7.39 7.29
N VAL A 109 5.35 -7.33 6.29
CA VAL A 109 5.24 -6.42 5.16
C VAL A 109 5.09 -7.22 3.87
N TRP A 110 3.94 -7.10 3.21
CA TRP A 110 3.65 -7.79 1.96
C TRP A 110 3.87 -6.85 0.77
N ILE A 111 5.00 -7.03 0.09
CA ILE A 111 5.50 -6.09 -0.92
C ILE A 111 5.05 -6.49 -2.32
N MET A 112 4.48 -5.57 -3.09
CA MET A 112 4.12 -5.82 -4.49
C MET A 112 4.10 -4.57 -5.38
N ASP A 113 4.17 -4.80 -6.69
CA ASP A 113 3.94 -3.77 -7.71
C ASP A 113 2.42 -3.46 -7.84
N ASP A 114 2.09 -2.29 -8.39
CA ASP A 114 0.70 -1.84 -8.62
C ASP A 114 -0.02 -2.57 -9.77
N ASP A 115 0.64 -3.50 -10.46
CA ASP A 115 0.07 -4.42 -11.45
C ASP A 115 0.05 -5.89 -10.98
N ALA A 116 0.34 -6.12 -9.69
CA ALA A 116 0.13 -7.40 -9.04
C ALA A 116 -1.33 -7.52 -8.57
N PHE A 117 -1.99 -8.62 -8.97
CA PHE A 117 -3.36 -8.93 -8.59
C PHE A 117 -3.38 -10.28 -7.84
N PRO A 118 -3.03 -10.32 -6.54
CA PRO A 118 -3.11 -11.54 -5.75
C PRO A 118 -4.51 -12.17 -5.83
N THR A 119 -4.56 -13.49 -5.96
CA THR A 119 -5.82 -14.25 -5.89
C THR A 119 -6.43 -14.14 -4.49
N GLU A 120 -7.74 -14.32 -4.36
CA GLU A 120 -8.51 -14.19 -3.10
C GLU A 120 -7.86 -14.88 -1.88
N ASP A 121 -7.31 -16.09 -2.04
CA ASP A 121 -6.68 -16.84 -0.95
C ASP A 121 -5.16 -16.60 -0.79
N CYS A 122 -4.55 -15.66 -1.53
CA CYS A 122 -3.09 -15.57 -1.61
C CYS A 122 -2.43 -15.31 -0.25
N LEU A 123 -2.90 -14.33 0.52
CA LEU A 123 -2.34 -14.05 1.85
C LEU A 123 -2.58 -15.21 2.82
N LYS A 124 -3.76 -15.83 2.73
CA LYS A 124 -4.10 -17.00 3.54
C LYS A 124 -3.16 -18.18 3.27
N GLU A 125 -2.77 -18.42 2.02
CA GLU A 125 -1.81 -19.47 1.65
C GLU A 125 -0.37 -19.13 2.07
N LEU A 126 -0.04 -17.84 2.24
CA LEU A 126 1.25 -17.39 2.80
C LEU A 126 1.29 -17.47 4.35
N SER A 127 0.15 -17.29 5.01
CA SER A 127 0.07 -17.25 6.48
C SER A 127 0.64 -18.44 7.25
N PRO A 128 0.63 -19.70 6.75
CA PRO A 128 1.24 -20.82 7.47
C PRO A 128 2.76 -20.70 7.61
N TYR A 129 3.41 -19.83 6.83
CA TYR A 129 4.86 -19.64 6.85
C TYR A 129 5.32 -18.57 7.85
N TYR A 130 4.41 -17.86 8.53
CA TYR A 130 4.78 -16.81 9.49
C TYR A 130 5.65 -17.32 10.65
N ASP A 131 5.42 -18.55 11.11
CA ASP A 131 6.12 -19.09 12.28
C ASP A 131 7.43 -19.85 11.93
N LEU A 132 7.82 -19.87 10.65
CA LEU A 132 9.06 -20.52 10.23
C LEU A 132 10.27 -19.60 10.46
N GLU A 133 11.30 -20.12 11.14
CA GLU A 133 12.57 -19.42 11.34
C GLU A 133 13.18 -18.96 9.99
N ASP A 134 13.74 -17.76 9.97
CA ASP A 134 14.40 -17.12 8.81
C ASP A 134 13.52 -16.98 7.55
N THR A 135 12.19 -16.91 7.70
CA THR A 135 11.28 -16.80 6.56
C THR A 135 11.18 -15.38 6.00
N VAL A 136 11.37 -15.29 4.68
CA VAL A 136 10.92 -14.18 3.85
C VAL A 136 9.78 -14.75 3.00
N ALA A 137 8.54 -14.50 3.42
CA ALA A 137 7.33 -14.94 2.75
C ALA A 137 6.70 -13.80 1.95
#